data_AF-A0A2D9CFW2-F1
#
_entry.id   AF-A0A2D9CFW2-F1
#
_cell.length_a   1.000
_cell.length_b   1.000
_cell.length_c   1.000
_cell.angle_alpha   90.00
_cell.angle_beta   90.00
_cell.angle_gamma   90.00
#
_symmetry.space_group_name_H-M   'P 1'
#
loop_
_entity.id
_entity.type
_entity.pdbx_description
1 polymer ?
#
loop_
_entity_poly.entity_id
_entity_poly.type
_entity_poly.pdbx_seq_one_letter_code
_entity_poly.pdbx_strand_id
1 'polypeptide(L)'
;MKTIELLKQNINAALHIKTWYVDKLTESLKDFNEDAEFKRMIAEKKISDKDITKIVERSPRSLLDMFDESKIFVSITAEHKAFTATVSCPNSDAATFIGPLDDRSKIDKATTREAIVMLEALLTPDTEEVTEEQKKEDKS
;
A
#
# COMPACT_ATOMS: atom_id res chain seq x y z
N MET A 1 13.51 -7.04 7.56
CA MET A 1 12.36 -7.85 7.13
C MET A 1 12.34 -7.95 5.61
N LYS A 2 12.08 -9.14 5.04
CA LYS A 2 11.89 -9.30 3.60
C LYS A 2 10.51 -8.78 3.19
N THR A 3 10.36 -8.30 1.96
CA THR A 3 9.09 -7.71 1.48
C THR A 3 7.93 -8.70 1.55
N ILE A 4 8.17 -9.97 1.21
CA ILE A 4 7.14 -11.01 1.32
C ILE A 4 6.69 -11.25 2.78
N GLU A 5 7.59 -11.10 3.75
CA GLU A 5 7.26 -11.23 5.18
C GLU A 5 6.43 -10.02 5.64
N LEU A 6 6.80 -8.81 5.20
CA LEU A 6 6.03 -7.60 5.44
C LEU A 6 4.59 -7.76 4.95
N LEU A 7 4.41 -8.16 3.69
CA LEU A 7 3.08 -8.32 3.10
C LEU A 7 2.25 -9.43 3.78
N LYS A 8 2.90 -10.50 4.27
CA LYS A 8 2.21 -11.54 5.04
C LYS A 8 1.76 -11.08 6.42
N GLN A 9 2.49 -10.14 7.03
CA GLN A 9 2.14 -9.56 8.32
C GLN A 9 1.10 -8.43 8.21
N ASN A 10 0.94 -7.87 7.01
CA ASN A 10 0.05 -6.74 6.72
C ASN A 10 -0.93 -7.17 5.61
N ILE A 11 -1.86 -8.06 5.97
CA ILE A 11 -2.69 -8.80 5.01
C ILE A 11 -3.74 -7.90 4.35
N ASN A 12 -4.30 -6.94 5.09
CA ASN A 12 -5.29 -6.01 4.55
C ASN A 12 -4.64 -5.05 3.56
N ALA A 13 -3.46 -4.52 3.88
CA ALA A 13 -2.64 -3.71 3.00
C ALA A 13 -2.21 -4.49 1.75
N ALA A 14 -1.78 -5.74 1.89
CA ALA A 14 -1.42 -6.58 0.74
C ALA A 14 -2.62 -6.82 -0.20
N LEU A 15 -3.80 -7.09 0.36
CA LEU A 15 -5.04 -7.24 -0.39
C LEU A 15 -5.45 -5.94 -1.08
N HIS A 16 -5.30 -4.80 -0.40
CA HIS A 16 -5.61 -3.48 -0.93
C HIS A 16 -4.69 -3.13 -2.11
N ILE A 17 -3.37 -3.31 -1.96
CA ILE A 17 -2.40 -3.10 -3.04
C ILE A 17 -2.73 -3.97 -4.25
N LYS A 18 -3.05 -5.24 -4.02
CA LYS A 18 -3.44 -6.16 -5.10
C LYS A 18 -4.69 -5.66 -5.83
N THR A 19 -5.72 -5.28 -5.09
CA THR A 19 -6.99 -4.80 -5.65
C THR A 19 -6.78 -3.53 -6.46
N TRP A 20 -6.11 -2.53 -5.87
CA TRP A 20 -5.81 -1.27 -6.54
C TRP A 20 -5.03 -1.47 -7.85
N TYR A 21 -4.03 -2.35 -7.84
CA TYR A 21 -3.24 -2.61 -9.04
C TYR A 21 -4.06 -3.31 -10.15
N VAL A 22 -4.94 -4.25 -9.78
CA VAL A 22 -5.89 -4.85 -10.75
C VAL A 22 -6.82 -3.78 -11.32
N ASP A 23 -7.31 -2.86 -10.49
CA ASP A 23 -8.23 -1.81 -10.90
C ASP A 23 -7.55 -0.83 -11.87
N LYS A 24 -6.32 -0.37 -11.57
CA LYS A 24 -5.55 0.47 -12.51
C LYS A 24 -5.25 -0.23 -13.83
N LEU A 25 -4.90 -1.52 -13.80
CA LEU A 25 -4.75 -2.31 -15.04
C LEU A 25 -6.08 -2.37 -15.80
N THR A 26 -7.20 -2.58 -15.13
CA THR A 26 -8.53 -2.62 -15.75
C THR A 26 -8.94 -1.27 -16.33
N GLU A 27 -8.61 -0.16 -15.66
CA GLU A 27 -8.86 1.20 -16.16
C GLU A 27 -8.09 1.47 -17.45
N SER A 28 -6.79 1.15 -17.49
CA SER A 28 -6.00 1.27 -18.71
C SER A 28 -6.53 0.43 -19.89
N LEU A 29 -7.33 -0.60 -19.61
CA LEU A 29 -7.95 -1.45 -20.63
C LEU A 29 -9.27 -0.93 -21.18
N LYS A 30 -9.93 0.02 -20.51
CA LYS A 30 -11.18 0.61 -21.04
C LYS A 30 -10.93 1.30 -22.39
N ASP A 31 -9.71 1.77 -22.60
CA ASP A 31 -9.27 2.40 -23.86
C ASP A 31 -8.60 1.39 -24.82
N PHE A 32 -8.37 0.14 -24.41
CA PHE A 32 -7.65 -0.89 -25.17
C PHE A 32 -8.60 -1.99 -25.65
N ASN A 33 -9.04 -1.89 -26.91
CA ASN A 33 -10.02 -2.83 -27.46
C ASN A 33 -9.42 -4.18 -27.90
N GLU A 34 -8.10 -4.30 -28.08
CA GLU A 34 -7.54 -5.36 -28.95
C GLU A 34 -6.88 -6.57 -28.27
N ASP A 35 -6.70 -6.63 -26.94
CA ASP A 35 -6.02 -7.76 -26.30
C ASP A 35 -6.93 -8.64 -25.43
N ALA A 36 -7.47 -9.71 -26.04
CA ALA A 36 -8.36 -10.67 -25.39
C ALA A 36 -7.65 -11.58 -24.38
N GLU A 37 -6.36 -11.86 -24.54
CA GLU A 37 -5.57 -12.69 -23.61
C GLU A 37 -5.27 -11.92 -22.33
N PHE A 38 -4.90 -10.65 -22.47
CA PHE A 38 -4.65 -9.76 -21.34
C PHE A 38 -5.93 -9.45 -20.56
N LYS A 39 -7.07 -9.22 -21.23
CA LYS A 39 -8.39 -9.09 -20.57
C LYS A 39 -8.75 -10.35 -19.77
N ARG A 40 -8.39 -11.55 -20.27
CA ARG A 40 -8.58 -12.81 -19.57
C ARG A 40 -7.72 -12.91 -18.31
N MET A 41 -6.45 -12.50 -18.39
CA MET A 41 -5.54 -12.47 -17.24
C MET A 41 -6.06 -11.58 -16.10
N ILE A 42 -6.64 -10.42 -16.44
CA ILE A 42 -7.26 -9.49 -15.49
C ILE A 42 -8.59 -10.03 -14.94
N ALA A 43 -9.46 -10.55 -15.81
CA ALA A 43 -10.74 -11.14 -15.41
C ALA A 43 -10.57 -12.35 -14.48
N GLU A 44 -9.49 -13.12 -14.65
CA GLU A 44 -9.13 -14.24 -13.77
C GLU A 44 -8.47 -13.78 -12.44
N LYS A 45 -8.24 -12.47 -12.23
CA LYS A 45 -7.65 -11.86 -11.02
C LYS A 45 -6.38 -12.58 -10.51
N LYS A 46 -5.54 -13.10 -11.41
CA LYS A 46 -4.34 -13.89 -11.08
C LYS A 46 -3.10 -13.06 -10.71
N ILE A 47 -3.24 -11.98 -9.95
CA ILE A 47 -2.06 -11.34 -9.34
C ILE A 47 -1.64 -12.14 -8.12
N SER A 48 -0.43 -12.69 -8.14
CA SER A 48 0.11 -13.47 -7.03
C SER A 48 0.84 -12.59 -6.00
N ASP A 49 1.01 -13.09 -4.78
CA ASP A 49 1.81 -12.44 -3.74
C ASP A 49 3.25 -12.17 -4.20
N LYS A 50 3.77 -13.02 -5.09
CA LYS A 50 5.09 -12.86 -5.70
C LYS A 50 5.14 -11.65 -6.63
N ASP A 51 4.04 -11.33 -7.31
CA ASP A 51 3.99 -10.21 -8.23
C ASP A 51 3.87 -8.88 -7.50
N ILE A 52 3.01 -8.79 -6.47
CA ILE A 52 2.98 -7.61 -5.58
C ILE A 52 4.31 -7.40 -4.85
N THR A 53 4.99 -8.47 -4.45
CA THR A 53 6.33 -8.39 -3.84
C THR A 53 7.33 -7.73 -4.79
N LYS A 54 7.33 -8.12 -6.07
CA LYS A 54 8.21 -7.49 -7.08
C LYS A 54 7.87 -6.03 -7.30
N ILE A 55 6.59 -5.65 -7.30
CA ILE A 55 6.17 -4.25 -7.46
C ILE A 55 6.75 -3.41 -6.32
N VAL A 56 6.54 -3.83 -5.07
CA VAL A 56 7.07 -3.14 -3.89
C VAL A 56 8.62 -3.05 -3.92
N GLU A 57 9.30 -4.08 -4.38
CA GLU A 57 10.77 -4.12 -4.40
C GLU A 57 11.42 -3.36 -5.57
N ARG A 58 10.81 -3.38 -6.75
CA ARG A 58 11.38 -2.85 -7.98
C ARG A 58 10.83 -1.49 -8.36
N SER A 59 9.57 -1.23 -8.01
CA SER A 59 8.86 -0.01 -8.36
C SER A 59 8.04 0.52 -7.16
N PRO A 60 8.68 0.80 -6.01
CA PRO A 60 7.96 1.30 -4.82
C PRO A 60 7.16 2.59 -5.09
N ARG A 61 7.64 3.43 -6.03
CA ARG A 61 6.97 4.68 -6.39
C ARG A 61 5.65 4.51 -7.13
N SER A 62 5.43 3.39 -7.82
CA SER A 62 4.15 3.18 -8.51
C SER A 62 2.98 2.96 -7.55
N LEU A 63 3.25 2.93 -6.24
CA LEU A 63 2.24 2.83 -5.20
C LEU A 63 1.95 4.19 -4.53
N LEU A 64 2.63 5.28 -4.90
CA LEU A 64 2.42 6.59 -4.26
C LEU A 64 0.99 7.09 -4.45
N ASP A 65 0.45 6.99 -5.66
CA ASP A 65 -0.94 7.38 -5.94
C ASP A 65 -1.93 6.58 -5.07
N MET A 66 -1.69 5.29 -4.87
CA MET A 66 -2.50 4.44 -3.98
C MET A 66 -2.40 4.90 -2.52
N PHE A 67 -1.19 5.24 -2.07
CA PHE A 67 -0.99 5.75 -0.71
C PHE A 67 -1.72 7.09 -0.53
N ASP A 68 -1.62 8.01 -1.49
CA ASP A 68 -2.31 9.30 -1.44
C ASP A 68 -3.84 9.15 -1.46
N GLU A 69 -4.38 8.22 -2.27
CA GLU A 69 -5.79 7.83 -2.25
C GLU A 69 -6.22 7.31 -0.86
N SER A 70 -5.34 6.58 -0.19
CA SER A 70 -5.50 6.05 1.18
C SER A 70 -5.14 7.07 2.28
N LYS A 71 -4.84 8.33 1.92
CA LYS A 71 -4.40 9.40 2.84
C LYS A 71 -3.09 9.12 3.58
N ILE A 72 -2.23 8.29 3.02
CA ILE A 72 -0.87 8.07 3.52
C ILE A 72 0.07 8.93 2.70
N PHE A 73 0.65 9.93 3.33
CA PHE A 73 1.50 10.90 2.66
C PHE A 73 2.97 10.56 2.87
N VAL A 74 3.71 10.47 1.77
CA VAL A 74 5.16 10.24 1.77
C VAL A 74 5.84 11.50 1.24
N SER A 75 6.60 12.19 2.09
CA SER A 75 7.46 13.29 1.67
C SER A 75 8.91 12.83 1.70
N ILE A 76 9.64 13.05 0.61
CA ILE A 76 11.07 12.73 0.50
C ILE A 76 11.84 13.97 0.10
N THR A 77 12.79 14.37 0.92
CA THR A 77 13.66 15.52 0.69
C THR A 77 15.08 15.04 0.39
N ALA A 78 15.75 15.68 -0.56
CA ALA A 78 17.16 15.44 -0.88
C ALA A 78 18.00 16.64 -0.43
N GLU A 79 18.87 16.45 0.54
CA GLU A 79 19.75 17.47 1.10
C GLU A 79 21.17 16.93 1.26
N HIS A 80 22.18 17.74 0.92
CA HIS A 80 23.59 17.41 1.15
C HIS A 80 24.05 16.01 0.67
N LYS A 81 23.52 15.54 -0.49
CA LYS A 81 23.77 14.20 -1.06
C LYS A 81 23.17 13.03 -0.25
N ALA A 82 22.20 13.31 0.61
CA ALA A 82 21.41 12.31 1.30
C ALA A 82 19.91 12.55 1.08
N PHE A 83 19.12 11.55 1.43
CA PHE A 83 17.67 11.58 1.39
C PHE A 83 17.11 11.37 2.78
N THR A 84 16.17 12.22 3.17
CA THR A 84 15.34 12.06 4.35
C THR A 84 13.89 11.99 3.92
N ALA A 85 13.04 11.41 4.76
CA ALA A 85 11.64 11.28 4.46
C ALA A 85 10.77 11.33 5.70
N THR A 86 9.51 11.67 5.51
CA THR A 86 8.45 11.53 6.50
C THR A 86 7.29 10.76 5.88
N VAL A 87 6.75 9.80 6.63
CA VAL A 87 5.52 9.09 6.28
C VAL A 87 4.46 9.40 7.34
N SER A 88 3.25 9.78 6.93
CA SER A 88 2.18 10.20 7.86
C SER A 88 0.80 9.80 7.35
N CYS A 89 -0.15 9.62 8.27
CA CYS A 89 -1.56 9.37 7.94
C CYS A 89 -2.50 10.13 8.91
N PRO A 90 -3.78 10.35 8.56
CA PRO A 90 -4.75 11.11 9.37
C PRO A 90 -4.96 10.59 10.79
N ASN A 91 -4.82 9.28 11.00
CA ASN A 91 -5.10 8.64 12.29
C ASN A 91 -3.85 8.54 13.19
N SER A 92 -2.75 9.21 12.82
CA SER A 92 -1.53 9.29 13.63
C SER A 92 -1.10 10.74 13.79
N ASP A 93 -1.01 11.20 15.04
CA ASP A 93 -0.48 12.53 15.36
C ASP A 93 1.05 12.65 15.11
N ALA A 94 1.72 11.52 14.90
CA ALA A 94 3.16 11.47 14.64
C ALA A 94 3.46 10.95 13.23
N ALA A 95 4.24 11.72 12.48
CA ALA A 95 4.87 11.25 11.25
C ALA A 95 6.12 10.41 11.57
N THR A 96 6.32 9.31 10.86
CA THR A 96 7.55 8.52 10.95
C THR A 96 8.64 9.19 10.11
N PHE A 97 9.72 9.63 10.77
CA PHE A 97 10.93 10.10 10.09
C PHE A 97 11.82 8.94 9.65
N ILE A 98 12.33 8.99 8.42
CA ILE A 98 13.20 7.97 7.84
C ILE A 98 14.44 8.65 7.24
N GLY A 99 15.62 8.13 7.55
CA GLY A 99 16.90 8.58 7.00
C GLY A 99 17.84 9.16 8.06
N PRO A 100 18.96 9.78 7.64
CA PRO A 100 19.36 9.99 6.25
C PRO A 100 19.78 8.67 5.55
N LEU A 101 19.49 8.56 4.26
CA LEU A 101 19.99 7.50 3.38
C LEU A 101 20.73 8.10 2.19
N ASP A 102 21.76 7.42 1.71
CA ASP A 102 22.66 7.87 0.64
C ASP A 102 22.12 7.66 -0.79
N ASP A 103 21.03 6.91 -0.93
CA ASP A 103 20.50 6.50 -2.22
C ASP A 103 18.98 6.62 -2.29
N ARG A 104 18.49 7.08 -3.44
CA ARG A 104 17.07 7.31 -3.66
C ARG A 104 16.29 5.99 -3.65
N SER A 105 16.84 4.91 -4.19
CA SER A 105 16.16 3.60 -4.17
C SER A 105 16.01 3.08 -2.74
N LYS A 106 17.01 3.30 -1.88
CA LYS A 106 16.94 2.92 -0.47
C LYS A 106 15.84 3.68 0.29
N ILE A 107 15.75 5.01 0.12
CA ILE A 107 14.72 5.79 0.80
C ILE A 107 13.32 5.45 0.29
N ASP A 108 13.11 5.27 -1.02
CA ASP A 108 11.79 4.90 -1.55
C ASP A 108 11.33 3.54 -0.99
N LYS A 109 12.24 2.55 -0.91
CA LYS A 109 11.90 1.25 -0.31
C LYS A 109 11.59 1.36 1.17
N ALA A 110 12.30 2.21 1.90
CA ALA A 110 12.07 2.39 3.33
C ALA A 110 10.72 3.07 3.57
N THR A 111 10.40 4.14 2.85
CA THR A 111 9.12 4.84 2.97
C THR A 111 7.95 3.98 2.53
N THR A 112 8.07 3.19 1.46
CA THR A 112 7.00 2.29 1.04
C THR A 112 6.73 1.20 2.08
N ARG A 113 7.77 0.68 2.76
CA ARG A 113 7.56 -0.30 3.83
C ARG A 113 6.79 0.30 5.00
N GLU A 114 7.15 1.51 5.41
CA GLU A 114 6.44 2.22 6.47
C GLU A 114 4.99 2.53 6.08
N ALA A 115 4.78 3.00 4.84
CA ALA A 115 3.45 3.28 4.32
C ALA A 115 2.57 2.02 4.26
N ILE A 116 3.14 0.84 3.98
CA ILE A 116 2.40 -0.44 4.04
C ILE A 116 1.92 -0.74 5.46
N VAL A 117 2.76 -0.50 6.48
CA VAL A 117 2.38 -0.71 7.88
C VAL A 117 1.28 0.26 8.30
N MET A 118 1.41 1.54 7.92
CA MET A 118 0.35 2.52 8.19
C MET A 118 -0.95 2.18 7.47
N LEU A 119 -0.88 1.66 6.25
CA LEU A 119 -2.05 1.20 5.51
C LEU A 119 -2.75 0.04 6.21
N GLU A 120 -1.99 -0.92 6.74
CA GLU A 120 -2.57 -2.01 7.52
C GLU A 120 -3.34 -1.48 8.72
N ALA A 121 -2.75 -0.54 9.46
CA ALA A 121 -3.40 0.06 10.62
C ALA A 121 -4.70 0.80 10.24
N LEU A 122 -4.73 1.51 9.11
CA LEU A 122 -5.94 2.18 8.62
C LEU A 122 -7.04 1.22 8.15
N LEU A 123 -6.65 0.07 7.60
CA LEU A 123 -7.60 -0.92 7.06
C LEU A 123 -8.06 -1.94 8.09
N THR A 124 -7.36 -2.05 9.22
CA THR A 124 -7.73 -2.96 10.29
C THR A 124 -8.80 -2.28 11.14
N PRO A 125 -10.02 -2.84 11.25
CA PRO A 125 -11.08 -2.23 12.03
C PRO A 125 -10.67 -2.13 13.51
N ASP A 126 -10.99 -1.00 14.14
CA ASP A 126 -10.82 -0.82 15.57
C ASP A 126 -11.67 -1.86 16.30
N THR A 127 -11.04 -2.59 17.21
CA THR A 127 -11.66 -3.71 17.92
C THR A 127 -12.80 -3.26 18.85
N GLU A 128 -12.98 -1.95 19.03
CA GLU A 128 -14.02 -1.37 19.89
C GLU A 128 -15.41 -1.31 19.21
N GLU A 129 -15.51 -1.08 17.90
CA GLU A 129 -16.81 -0.97 17.21
C GLU A 129 -17.59 -2.30 17.14
N VAL A 130 -16.89 -3.44 17.10
CA VAL A 130 -17.52 -4.78 17.08
C VAL A 130 -18.27 -5.07 18.39
N THR A 131 -17.84 -4.49 19.51
CA THR A 131 -18.48 -4.73 20.82
C THR A 131 -19.73 -3.87 21.06
N GLU A 132 -19.90 -2.74 20.37
CA GLU A 132 -21.11 -1.92 20.49
C GLU A 132 -22.25 -2.39 19.59
N GLU A 133 -21.97 -2.91 18.40
CA GLU A 133 -23.00 -3.49 17.52
C GLU A 133 -23.56 -4.80 18.10
N GLN A 134 -22.71 -5.68 18.64
CA GLN A 134 -23.17 -6.91 19.32
C GLN A 134 -24.01 -6.62 20.59
N LYS A 135 -23.73 -5.52 21.30
CA LYS A 135 -24.55 -5.10 22.47
C LYS A 135 -25.91 -4.51 22.09
N LYS A 136 -26.10 -4.05 20.84
CA LYS A 136 -27.39 -3.55 20.35
C LYS A 136 -28.27 -4.67 19.83
N GLU A 137 -27.70 -5.70 19.21
CA GLU A 137 -28.46 -6.88 18.76
C GLU A 137 -28.91 -7.79 19.91
N ASP A 138 -28.12 -7.94 20.98
CA ASP A 138 -28.53 -8.72 22.18
C ASP A 138 -29.56 -8.00 23.08
N LYS A 139 -29.99 -6.79 22.73
CA LYS A 139 -30.98 -6.00 23.49
C LYS A 139 -32.28 -5.72 22.73
N SER A 140 -32.49 -6.31 21.55
CA SER A 140 -33.74 -6.17 20.79
C SER A 140 -34.59 -7.44 20.75
#